data_AF-A0A2S2R0I6-F1
#
_entry.id   AF-A0A2S2R0I6-F1
#
_cell.length_a   1.000
_cell.length_b   1.000
_cell.length_c   1.000
_cell.angle_alpha   90.00
_cell.angle_beta   90.00
_cell.angle_gamma   90.00
#
_symmetry.space_group_name_H-M   'P 1'
#
loop_
_entity.id
_entity.type
_entity.pdbx_description
1 polymer ?
#
loop_
_entity_poly.entity_id
_entity_poly.type
_entity_poly.pdbx_seq_one_letter_code
_entity_poly.pdbx_strand_id
1 'polypeptide(L)'
;SAKCFMYSIEWQKRGLPHVHILIWLENKILPDDIDSLICAEIPDPIQDPILHEIVRKNMIHGPCGTFNGNSKCMSNGKCTKKFPKHFTTTTITGEDGYPNYRRRCIKSGGFSVKISCNGVSTDIGNQWVVPYNPVLLRLFDAHINIEHCSSIKAIKYICKYINKGSDQATFSVEKQSKDEITSYQSGRYVRSSEAVWRILSFPIHERYPSVFHLSVHV
;
A
#
# COMPACT_ATOMS: atom_id res chain seq x y z
N SER A 1 -8.74 9.61 -18.76
CA SER A 1 -8.32 10.92 -18.22
C SER A 1 -8.62 10.98 -16.73
N ALA A 2 -7.72 11.59 -15.96
CA ALA A 2 -7.93 11.83 -14.52
C ALA A 2 -8.65 13.18 -14.35
N LYS A 3 -9.75 13.18 -13.60
CA LYS A 3 -10.52 14.38 -13.27
C LYS A 3 -9.89 15.15 -12.11
N CYS A 4 -9.48 14.42 -11.09
CA CYS A 4 -8.76 14.94 -9.93
C CYS A 4 -7.77 13.90 -9.42
N PHE A 5 -6.77 14.38 -8.68
CA PHE A 5 -5.82 13.51 -8.00
C PHE A 5 -5.40 14.11 -6.67
N MET A 6 -4.86 13.25 -5.83
CA MET A 6 -4.11 13.68 -4.66
C MET A 6 -3.02 12.68 -4.33
N TYR A 7 -1.93 13.17 -3.75
CA TYR A 7 -0.93 12.30 -3.17
C TYR A 7 -0.41 12.84 -1.85
N SER A 8 0.14 11.92 -1.05
CA SER A 8 0.88 12.22 0.18
C SER A 8 2.09 11.30 0.28
N ILE A 9 3.23 11.85 0.67
CA ILE A 9 4.47 11.12 0.90
C ILE A 9 4.65 10.94 2.41
N GLU A 10 4.81 9.69 2.83
CA GLU A 10 5.07 9.30 4.22
C GLU A 10 6.45 8.66 4.34
N TRP A 11 7.20 9.04 5.37
CA TRP A 11 8.45 8.37 5.75
C TRP A 11 8.17 7.43 6.90
N GLN A 12 8.17 6.13 6.62
CA GLN A 12 7.99 5.12 7.66
C GLN A 12 9.31 4.90 8.42
N LYS A 13 9.23 4.49 9.69
CA LYS A 13 10.38 4.08 10.54
C LYS A 13 11.21 2.91 9.99
N ARG A 14 10.99 2.43 8.76
CA ARG A 14 11.66 1.23 8.24
C ARG A 14 12.20 1.31 6.82
N GLY A 15 12.23 2.47 6.17
CA GLY A 15 12.90 2.52 4.86
C GLY A 15 12.65 3.78 4.04
N LEU A 16 12.56 3.54 2.73
CA LEU A 16 12.33 4.51 1.67
C LEU A 16 10.98 5.24 1.82
N PRO A 17 10.84 6.44 1.24
CA PRO A 17 9.56 7.15 1.20
C PRO A 17 8.47 6.27 0.58
N HIS A 18 7.29 6.30 1.19
CA HIS A 18 6.09 5.64 0.69
C HIS A 18 5.11 6.68 0.20
N VAL A 19 4.60 6.50 -1.02
CA VAL A 19 3.61 7.42 -1.59
C VAL A 19 2.23 6.77 -1.57
N HIS A 20 1.24 7.54 -1.11
CA HIS A 20 -0.17 7.23 -1.27
C HIS A 20 -0.73 8.14 -2.36
N ILE A 21 -1.18 7.56 -3.47
CA ILE A 21 -1.76 8.29 -4.61
C ILE A 21 -3.20 7.86 -4.77
N LEU A 22 -4.08 8.82 -5.02
CA LEU A 22 -5.45 8.59 -5.40
C LEU A 22 -5.78 9.39 -6.65
N ILE A 23 -6.46 8.72 -7.57
CA ILE A 23 -6.82 9.26 -8.87
C ILE A 23 -8.32 9.03 -9.03
N TRP A 24 -9.06 10.11 -9.27
CA TRP A 24 -10.44 10.03 -9.71
C TRP A 24 -10.45 10.16 -11.23
N LEU A 25 -11.05 9.17 -11.86
CA LEU A 25 -11.17 9.13 -13.31
C LEU A 25 -12.41 9.91 -13.75
N GLU A 26 -12.34 10.52 -14.94
CA GLU A 26 -13.52 11.14 -15.56
C GLU A 26 -14.60 10.10 -15.85
N ASN A 27 -14.19 8.97 -16.39
CA ASN A 27 -15.05 7.84 -16.68
C ASN A 27 -14.94 6.79 -15.59
N LYS A 28 -16.09 6.28 -15.14
CA LYS A 28 -16.15 5.20 -14.17
C LYS A 28 -15.61 3.91 -14.81
N ILE A 29 -14.74 3.20 -14.09
CA ILE A 29 -14.33 1.84 -14.45
C ILE A 29 -15.53 0.92 -14.22
N LEU A 30 -15.96 0.21 -15.26
CA LEU A 30 -17.01 -0.81 -15.11
C LEU A 30 -16.41 -2.07 -14.47
N PRO A 31 -17.22 -2.87 -13.76
CA PRO A 31 -16.74 -4.12 -13.15
C PRO A 31 -15.96 -5.01 -14.11
N ASP A 32 -16.41 -5.11 -15.36
CA ASP A 32 -15.80 -5.94 -16.39
C ASP A 32 -14.45 -5.40 -16.88
N ASP A 33 -14.21 -4.09 -16.71
CA ASP A 33 -12.96 -3.44 -17.10
C ASP A 33 -11.86 -3.57 -16.03
N ILE A 34 -12.21 -3.95 -14.79
CA ILE A 34 -11.25 -3.98 -13.66
C ILE A 34 -10.09 -4.92 -13.97
N ASP A 35 -10.37 -6.12 -14.50
CA ASP A 35 -9.35 -7.12 -14.81
C ASP A 35 -8.38 -6.69 -15.92
N SER A 36 -8.76 -5.69 -16.74
CA SER A 36 -7.87 -5.10 -17.74
C SER A 36 -6.86 -4.11 -17.14
N LEU A 37 -7.18 -3.56 -15.96
CA LEU A 37 -6.38 -2.53 -15.30
C LEU A 37 -5.63 -3.05 -14.07
N ILE A 38 -6.23 -3.97 -13.32
CA ILE A 38 -5.70 -4.49 -12.06
C ILE A 38 -5.67 -6.01 -12.14
N CYS A 39 -4.48 -6.57 -11.94
CA CYS A 39 -4.25 -7.99 -11.85
C CYS A 39 -3.86 -8.37 -10.42
N ALA A 40 -4.24 -9.57 -9.99
CA ALA A 40 -3.80 -10.16 -8.74
C ALA A 40 -3.33 -11.60 -8.95
N GLU A 41 -2.75 -11.88 -10.12
CA GLU A 41 -2.25 -13.18 -10.55
C GLU A 41 -0.77 -13.10 -10.88
N ILE A 42 -0.06 -14.21 -10.69
CA ILE A 42 1.28 -14.46 -11.21
C ILE A 42 1.17 -14.62 -12.73
N PRO A 43 1.90 -13.82 -13.54
CA PRO A 43 1.94 -13.96 -14.99
C PRO A 43 2.48 -15.31 -15.45
N ASP A 44 2.17 -15.69 -16.69
CA ASP A 44 2.74 -16.87 -17.31
C ASP A 44 4.28 -16.69 -17.46
N PRO A 45 5.10 -17.61 -16.93
CA PRO A 45 6.56 -17.49 -16.98
C PRO A 45 7.14 -17.62 -18.40
N ILE A 46 6.41 -18.19 -19.35
CA ILE A 46 6.84 -18.38 -20.74
C ILE A 46 6.36 -17.20 -21.59
N GLN A 47 5.09 -16.81 -21.47
CA GLN A 47 4.53 -15.72 -22.28
C GLN A 47 4.98 -14.33 -21.80
N ASP A 48 5.18 -14.17 -20.48
CA ASP A 48 5.54 -12.90 -19.88
C ASP A 48 6.60 -13.06 -18.76
N PRO A 49 7.81 -13.49 -19.11
CA PRO A 49 8.87 -13.77 -18.14
C PRO A 49 9.27 -12.52 -17.33
N ILE A 50 9.22 -11.34 -17.96
CA ILE A 50 9.64 -10.09 -17.31
C ILE A 50 8.65 -9.72 -16.20
N LEU A 51 7.34 -9.68 -16.49
CA LEU A 51 6.36 -9.35 -15.45
C LEU A 51 6.29 -10.46 -14.42
N HIS A 52 6.46 -11.72 -14.82
CA HIS A 52 6.51 -12.87 -13.90
C HIS A 52 7.57 -12.66 -12.81
N GLU A 53 8.80 -12.32 -13.21
CA GLU A 53 9.90 -12.09 -12.27
C GLU A 53 9.66 -10.88 -11.37
N ILE A 54 9.12 -9.78 -11.92
CA ILE A 54 8.79 -8.58 -11.13
C ILE A 54 7.70 -8.88 -10.10
N VAL A 55 6.64 -9.61 -10.49
CA VAL A 55 5.55 -10.00 -9.58
C VAL A 55 6.07 -10.95 -8.50
N ARG A 56 6.87 -11.94 -8.86
CA ARG A 56 7.50 -12.86 -7.90
C ARG A 56 8.33 -12.12 -6.86
N LYS A 57 9.13 -11.15 -7.30
CA LYS A 57 10.05 -10.36 -6.46
C LYS A 57 9.32 -9.36 -5.57
N ASN A 58 8.36 -8.62 -6.13
CA ASN A 58 7.83 -7.41 -5.49
C ASN A 58 6.38 -7.54 -5.02
N MET A 59 5.58 -8.46 -5.56
CA MET A 59 4.13 -8.46 -5.37
C MET A 59 3.60 -9.68 -4.59
N ILE A 60 4.47 -10.57 -4.10
CA ILE A 60 4.04 -11.65 -3.20
C ILE A 60 3.94 -11.09 -1.78
N HIS A 61 2.74 -11.13 -1.20
CA HIS A 61 2.58 -10.87 0.24
C HIS A 61 3.40 -11.92 0.98
N GLY A 62 4.34 -11.45 1.81
CA GLY A 62 5.43 -12.28 2.34
C GLY A 62 4.99 -13.55 3.09
N PRO A 63 5.93 -14.36 3.58
CA PRO A 63 5.54 -15.41 4.50
C PRO A 63 4.85 -14.81 5.71
N CYS A 64 3.59 -15.17 5.92
CA CYS A 64 2.84 -14.88 7.13
C CYS A 64 1.84 -16.00 7.40
N GLY A 65 1.08 -15.90 8.48
CA GLY A 65 0.13 -16.95 8.85
C GLY A 65 0.88 -18.17 9.34
N THR A 66 0.54 -19.33 8.79
CA THR A 66 1.18 -20.61 9.10
C THR A 66 2.66 -20.63 8.73
N PHE A 67 3.08 -19.84 7.72
CA PHE A 67 4.49 -19.76 7.31
C PHE A 67 5.34 -18.92 8.26
N ASN A 68 4.75 -17.89 8.88
CA ASN A 68 5.43 -17.04 9.85
C ASN A 68 4.42 -16.27 10.71
N GLY A 69 4.19 -16.76 11.93
CA GLY A 69 3.31 -16.11 12.90
C GLY A 69 3.84 -14.77 13.44
N ASN A 70 5.15 -14.52 13.33
CA ASN A 70 5.82 -13.32 13.83
C ASN A 70 5.87 -12.17 12.80
N SER A 71 5.32 -12.39 11.60
CA SER A 71 5.24 -11.37 10.57
C SER A 71 4.43 -10.17 11.05
N LYS A 72 4.85 -8.96 10.67
CA LYS A 72 4.26 -7.70 11.18
C LYS A 72 2.81 -7.48 10.77
N CYS A 73 2.35 -8.19 9.75
CA CYS A 73 0.96 -8.18 9.32
C CYS A 73 0.07 -9.08 10.21
N MET A 74 0.65 -9.91 11.10
CA MET A 74 -0.08 -10.81 11.97
C MET A 74 -0.63 -10.07 13.21
N SER A 75 -1.88 -10.34 13.54
CA SER A 75 -2.54 -9.91 14.78
C SER A 75 -3.54 -10.99 15.18
N ASN A 76 -3.55 -11.38 16.46
CA ASN A 76 -4.44 -12.44 16.98
C ASN A 76 -4.39 -13.73 16.13
N GLY A 77 -3.19 -14.15 15.72
CA GLY A 77 -2.98 -15.36 14.91
C GLY A 77 -3.48 -15.27 13.46
N LYS A 78 -3.97 -14.12 12.99
CA LYS A 78 -4.47 -13.92 11.62
C LYS A 78 -3.72 -12.80 10.91
N CYS A 79 -3.56 -12.94 9.60
CA CYS A 79 -3.05 -11.84 8.78
C CYS A 79 -4.09 -10.71 8.73
N THR A 80 -3.72 -9.52 9.20
CA THR A 80 -4.55 -8.30 9.17
C THR A 80 -4.93 -7.87 7.75
N LYS A 81 -4.17 -8.32 6.74
CA LYS A 81 -4.45 -8.10 5.31
C LYS A 81 -5.31 -9.20 4.69
N LYS A 82 -5.73 -10.19 5.48
CA LYS A 82 -6.56 -11.33 5.09
C LYS A 82 -5.93 -12.20 3.99
N PHE A 83 -4.62 -12.44 4.09
CA PHE A 83 -3.93 -13.42 3.25
C PHE A 83 -3.87 -14.79 3.95
N PRO A 84 -3.92 -15.91 3.21
CA PRO A 84 -4.17 -15.99 1.75
C PRO A 84 -5.60 -15.57 1.38
N LYS A 85 -5.76 -14.96 0.19
CA LYS A 85 -7.08 -14.64 -0.39
C LYS A 85 -7.75 -15.89 -0.95
N HIS A 86 -9.06 -15.88 -1.14
CA HIS A 86 -9.75 -16.98 -1.82
C HIS A 86 -9.44 -16.99 -3.32
N PHE A 87 -9.45 -18.17 -3.93
CA PHE A 87 -9.45 -18.27 -5.39
C PHE A 87 -10.82 -17.84 -5.94
N THR A 88 -10.79 -17.14 -7.06
CA THR A 88 -11.99 -16.75 -7.82
C THR A 88 -11.61 -16.60 -9.29
N THR A 89 -12.48 -17.07 -10.19
CA THR A 89 -12.24 -17.04 -11.63
C THR A 89 -12.60 -15.70 -12.27
N THR A 90 -13.34 -14.84 -11.56
CA THR A 90 -13.70 -13.49 -11.99
C THR A 90 -13.57 -12.50 -10.83
N THR A 91 -13.39 -11.23 -11.15
CA THR A 91 -13.44 -10.17 -10.15
C THR A 91 -14.89 -9.93 -9.70
N ILE A 92 -15.11 -9.91 -8.39
CA ILE A 92 -16.42 -9.68 -7.78
C ILE A 92 -16.39 -8.35 -7.04
N THR A 93 -17.22 -7.40 -7.43
CA THR A 93 -17.34 -6.12 -6.70
C THR A 93 -18.01 -6.35 -5.34
N GLY A 94 -17.28 -6.10 -4.25
CA GLY A 94 -17.79 -6.27 -2.90
C GLY A 94 -18.66 -5.11 -2.41
N GLU A 95 -19.57 -5.40 -1.47
CA GLU A 95 -20.40 -4.38 -0.79
C GLU A 95 -19.57 -3.41 0.07
N ASP A 96 -18.37 -3.82 0.50
CA ASP A 96 -17.46 -2.98 1.28
C ASP A 96 -16.66 -1.98 0.42
N GLY A 97 -16.85 -2.00 -0.91
CA GLY A 97 -16.26 -1.06 -1.85
C GLY A 97 -14.86 -1.41 -2.34
N TYR A 98 -14.33 -2.58 -1.96
CA TYR A 98 -13.13 -3.16 -2.56
C TYR A 98 -13.50 -4.43 -3.34
N PRO A 99 -13.09 -4.57 -4.60
CA PRO A 99 -13.31 -5.80 -5.34
C PRO A 99 -12.52 -6.98 -4.77
N ASN A 100 -13.11 -8.16 -4.82
CA ASN A 100 -12.37 -9.41 -4.71
C ASN A 100 -11.82 -9.75 -6.09
N TYR A 101 -10.55 -9.42 -6.34
CA TYR A 101 -9.93 -9.64 -7.64
C TYR A 101 -9.84 -11.10 -8.04
N ARG A 102 -9.91 -11.35 -9.34
CA ARG A 102 -9.62 -12.64 -9.97
C ARG A 102 -8.28 -13.21 -9.50
N ARG A 103 -8.33 -14.45 -9.01
CA ARG A 103 -7.20 -15.27 -8.57
C ARG A 103 -7.49 -16.71 -8.96
N ARG A 104 -7.05 -17.14 -10.14
CA ARG A 104 -7.25 -18.51 -10.59
C ARG A 104 -6.30 -19.46 -9.88
N CYS A 105 -6.79 -20.67 -9.58
CA CYS A 105 -5.92 -21.76 -9.14
C CYS A 105 -5.27 -22.44 -10.35
N ILE A 106 -4.32 -23.34 -10.11
CA ILE A 106 -3.58 -24.06 -11.18
C ILE A 106 -4.54 -24.80 -12.13
N LYS A 107 -5.59 -25.45 -11.60
CA LYS A 107 -6.59 -26.17 -12.39
C LYS A 107 -7.39 -25.27 -13.34
N SER A 108 -7.41 -23.96 -13.09
CA SER A 108 -8.12 -22.96 -13.90
C SER A 108 -7.15 -22.03 -14.65
N GLY A 109 -5.89 -22.45 -14.84
CA GLY A 109 -4.89 -21.68 -15.59
C GLY A 109 -4.17 -20.58 -14.77
N GLY A 110 -4.19 -20.66 -13.44
CA GLY A 110 -3.35 -19.84 -12.57
C GLY A 110 -1.93 -20.42 -12.42
N PHE A 111 -0.99 -19.59 -12.00
CA PHE A 111 0.40 -19.98 -11.79
C PHE A 111 0.78 -19.95 -10.30
N SER A 112 1.91 -20.56 -9.98
CA SER A 112 2.55 -20.52 -8.67
C SER A 112 4.04 -20.23 -8.80
N VAL A 113 4.63 -19.69 -7.74
CA VAL A 113 6.06 -19.45 -7.63
C VAL A 113 6.59 -20.08 -6.34
N LYS A 114 7.84 -20.55 -6.40
CA LYS A 114 8.54 -21.00 -5.20
C LYS A 114 9.12 -19.81 -4.46
N ILE A 115 8.82 -19.70 -3.18
CA ILE A 115 9.48 -18.76 -2.28
C ILE A 115 10.18 -19.52 -1.16
N SER A 116 11.35 -19.02 -0.74
CA SER A 116 12.09 -19.57 0.40
C SER A 116 11.72 -18.83 1.68
N CYS A 117 11.32 -19.58 2.70
CA CYS A 117 10.92 -19.04 4.00
C CYS A 117 11.55 -19.92 5.09
N ASN A 118 12.42 -19.32 5.92
CA ASN A 118 13.15 -20.03 6.97
C ASN A 118 13.92 -21.27 6.46
N GLY A 119 14.48 -21.18 5.24
CA GLY A 119 15.21 -22.29 4.60
C GLY A 119 14.33 -23.35 3.94
N VAL A 120 13.00 -23.25 4.04
CA VAL A 120 12.06 -24.16 3.37
C VAL A 120 11.51 -23.50 2.11
N SER A 121 11.59 -24.20 0.98
CA SER A 121 10.97 -23.76 -0.27
C SER A 121 9.51 -24.18 -0.31
N THR A 122 8.61 -23.22 -0.48
CA THR A 122 7.15 -23.44 -0.56
C THR A 122 6.60 -22.89 -1.87
N ASP A 123 5.71 -23.66 -2.50
CA ASP A 123 4.93 -23.19 -3.65
C ASP A 123 3.78 -22.29 -3.20
N ILE A 124 3.77 -21.07 -3.72
CA ILE A 124 2.76 -20.05 -3.43
C ILE A 124 2.04 -19.66 -4.72
N GLY A 125 0.71 -19.79 -4.69
CA GLY A 125 -0.15 -19.42 -5.82
C GLY A 125 -0.73 -18.01 -5.73
N ASN A 126 -1.60 -17.70 -6.69
CA ASN A 126 -2.29 -16.42 -6.84
C ASN A 126 -3.01 -15.88 -5.60
N GLN A 127 -3.28 -16.70 -4.57
CA GLN A 127 -3.89 -16.24 -3.32
C GLN A 127 -3.06 -15.21 -2.55
N TRP A 128 -1.76 -15.13 -2.82
CA TRP A 128 -0.79 -14.32 -2.08
C TRP A 128 -0.36 -13.06 -2.82
N VAL A 129 -0.80 -12.88 -4.06
CA VAL A 129 -0.39 -11.74 -4.89
C VAL A 129 -1.08 -10.46 -4.41
N VAL A 130 -0.31 -9.41 -4.18
CA VAL A 130 -0.83 -8.07 -3.92
C VAL A 130 -1.31 -7.48 -5.27
N PRO A 131 -2.54 -6.92 -5.37
CA PRO A 131 -3.06 -6.37 -6.61
C PRO A 131 -2.16 -5.29 -7.22
N TYR A 132 -1.99 -5.32 -8.54
CA TYR A 132 -1.07 -4.45 -9.27
C TYR A 132 -1.60 -4.09 -10.67
N ASN A 133 -1.04 -3.05 -11.28
CA ASN A 133 -1.22 -2.75 -12.70
C ASN A 133 0.04 -3.19 -13.46
N PRO A 134 -0.06 -4.04 -14.50
CA PRO A 134 1.10 -4.54 -15.25
C PRO A 134 2.01 -3.45 -15.82
N VAL A 135 1.44 -2.34 -16.32
CA VAL A 135 2.21 -1.25 -16.94
C VAL A 135 3.04 -0.52 -15.89
N LEU A 136 2.42 -0.11 -14.78
CA LEU A 136 3.11 0.58 -13.69
C LEU A 136 4.18 -0.31 -13.06
N LEU A 137 3.87 -1.60 -12.90
CA LEU A 137 4.81 -2.53 -12.28
C LEU A 137 6.07 -2.74 -13.14
N ARG A 138 5.92 -2.81 -14.46
CA ARG A 138 7.08 -2.83 -15.40
C ARG A 138 7.88 -1.55 -15.38
N LEU A 139 7.20 -0.41 -15.31
CA LEU A 139 7.85 0.90 -15.35
C LEU A 139 8.74 1.14 -14.12
N PHE A 140 8.30 0.69 -12.95
CA PHE A 140 8.95 1.01 -11.69
C PHE A 140 9.77 -0.13 -11.06
N ASP A 141 9.56 -1.40 -11.45
CA ASP A 141 10.15 -2.59 -10.80
C ASP A 141 10.16 -2.49 -9.26
N ALA A 142 9.00 -2.15 -8.70
CA ALA A 142 8.85 -1.89 -7.27
C ALA A 142 7.54 -2.47 -6.73
N HIS A 143 7.43 -2.63 -5.41
CA HIS A 143 6.17 -3.02 -4.78
C HIS A 143 5.14 -1.89 -4.88
N ILE A 144 4.12 -2.06 -5.74
CA ILE A 144 3.05 -1.08 -5.95
C ILE A 144 1.69 -1.77 -5.79
N ASN A 145 1.03 -1.52 -4.65
CA ASN A 145 -0.34 -2.01 -4.44
C ASN A 145 -1.35 -1.07 -5.10
N ILE A 146 -2.20 -1.59 -5.98
CA ILE A 146 -3.24 -0.81 -6.67
C ILE A 146 -4.60 -1.38 -6.35
N GLU A 147 -5.47 -0.52 -5.83
CA GLU A 147 -6.81 -0.91 -5.42
C GLU A 147 -7.84 -0.07 -6.15
N HIS A 148 -8.81 -0.72 -6.81
CA HIS A 148 -10.03 -0.05 -7.23
C HIS A 148 -10.92 0.14 -5.99
N CYS A 149 -11.37 1.38 -5.77
CA CYS A 149 -12.28 1.68 -4.67
C CYS A 149 -13.47 2.51 -5.12
N SER A 150 -14.67 2.04 -4.78
CA SER A 150 -15.94 2.64 -5.21
C SER A 150 -16.83 3.12 -4.05
N SER A 151 -16.37 3.03 -2.79
CA SER A 151 -17.20 3.38 -1.61
C SER A 151 -16.65 4.50 -0.74
N ILE A 152 -17.49 5.01 0.17
CA ILE A 152 -17.15 6.00 1.21
C ILE A 152 -15.98 5.52 2.12
N LYS A 153 -15.71 4.21 2.19
CA LYS A 153 -14.55 3.68 2.92
C LYS A 153 -13.22 4.08 2.27
N ALA A 154 -13.16 4.32 0.96
CA ALA A 154 -11.99 4.97 0.35
C ALA A 154 -11.78 6.33 1.02
N ILE A 155 -12.82 7.17 1.10
CA ILE A 155 -12.71 8.53 1.66
C ILE A 155 -12.16 8.49 3.09
N LYS A 156 -12.63 7.56 3.94
CA LYS A 156 -12.08 7.36 5.29
C LYS A 156 -10.62 6.92 5.28
N TYR A 157 -10.27 5.98 4.41
CA TYR A 157 -8.88 5.51 4.25
C TYR A 157 -7.98 6.67 3.82
N ILE A 158 -8.43 7.49 2.88
CA ILE A 158 -7.73 8.65 2.34
C ILE A 158 -7.52 9.72 3.42
N CYS A 159 -8.58 10.14 4.11
CA CYS A 159 -8.48 11.11 5.22
C CYS A 159 -7.51 10.62 6.30
N LYS A 160 -7.43 9.31 6.55
CA LYS A 160 -6.47 8.74 7.50
C LYS A 160 -5.03 9.01 7.08
N TYR A 161 -4.63 8.79 5.83
CA TYR A 161 -3.22 8.93 5.40
C TYR A 161 -2.82 10.37 5.07
N ILE A 162 -3.77 11.20 4.67
CA ILE A 162 -3.53 12.64 4.47
C ILE A 162 -3.33 13.35 5.80
N ASN A 163 -4.22 13.08 6.75
CA ASN A 163 -4.21 13.75 8.05
C ASN A 163 -3.36 13.00 9.07
N LYS A 164 -2.63 11.95 8.63
CA LYS A 164 -1.67 11.28 9.49
C LYS A 164 -0.53 12.25 9.76
N GLY A 165 -0.47 12.75 10.99
CA GLY A 165 0.65 13.53 11.47
C GLY A 165 1.97 12.74 11.35
N SER A 166 3.07 13.46 11.36
CA SER A 166 4.40 12.84 11.34
C SER A 166 4.67 12.10 12.64
N ASP A 167 5.56 11.12 12.62
CA ASP A 167 5.97 10.42 13.83
C ASP A 167 6.54 11.42 14.84
N GLN A 168 5.86 11.56 15.97
CA GLN A 168 6.26 12.40 17.08
C GLN A 168 6.76 11.53 18.24
N ALA A 169 7.74 12.05 18.97
CA ALA A 169 8.21 11.49 20.22
C ALA A 169 8.13 12.59 21.29
N THR A 170 7.55 12.25 22.43
CA THR A 170 7.60 13.11 23.62
C THR A 170 8.76 12.65 24.47
N PHE A 171 9.65 13.56 24.84
CA PHE A 171 10.78 13.27 25.73
C PHE A 171 10.80 14.25 26.90
N SER A 172 11.21 13.76 28.06
CA SER A 172 11.43 14.57 29.25
C SER A 172 12.83 15.16 29.23
N VAL A 173 12.94 16.47 29.46
CA VAL A 173 14.25 17.12 29.67
C VAL A 173 14.43 17.33 31.16
N GLU A 174 15.35 16.61 31.79
CA GLU A 174 15.67 16.85 33.19
C GLU A 174 16.28 18.26 33.35
N LYS A 175 15.53 19.15 33.99
CA LYS A 175 16.00 20.47 34.44
C LYS A 175 15.81 20.59 35.94
N GLN A 176 16.69 21.37 36.59
CA GLN A 176 16.68 21.58 38.04
C GLN A 176 15.41 22.30 38.56
N SER A 177 14.68 23.03 37.71
CA SER A 177 13.40 23.66 38.08
C SER A 177 12.20 22.86 37.57
N LYS A 178 11.32 22.44 38.48
CA LYS A 178 10.07 21.72 38.18
C LYS A 178 8.99 22.69 37.69
N ASP A 179 8.95 22.94 36.39
CA ASP A 179 7.79 23.53 35.73
C ASP A 179 7.18 22.47 34.79
N GLU A 180 5.92 22.15 35.01
CA GLU A 180 5.16 21.10 34.32
C GLU A 180 5.06 21.37 32.81
N ILE A 181 5.01 22.66 32.41
CA ILE A 181 4.90 23.08 31.01
C ILE A 181 6.22 22.89 30.25
N THR A 182 7.36 23.00 30.94
CA THR A 182 8.70 22.83 30.34
C THR A 182 9.28 21.42 30.52
N SER A 183 8.59 20.54 31.26
CA SER A 183 9.06 19.18 31.58
C SER A 183 9.02 18.21 30.40
N TYR A 184 8.15 18.45 29.41
CA TYR A 184 7.96 17.58 28.26
C TYR A 184 8.10 18.35 26.96
N GLN A 185 9.03 17.92 26.10
CA GLN A 185 9.14 18.45 24.75
C GLN A 185 8.62 17.42 23.75
N SER A 186 7.81 17.89 22.80
CA SER A 186 7.41 17.08 21.64
C SER A 186 8.35 17.36 20.48
N GLY A 187 9.08 16.34 20.05
CA GLY A 187 9.95 16.37 18.90
C GLY A 187 9.37 15.60 17.72
N ARG A 188 9.51 16.15 16.51
CA ARG A 188 9.27 15.38 15.29
C ARG A 188 10.52 14.56 14.96
N TYR A 189 10.33 13.28 14.71
CA TYR A 189 11.40 12.44 14.17
C TYR A 189 11.56 12.71 12.67
N VAL A 190 12.77 13.05 12.22
CA VAL A 190 13.10 13.30 10.81
C VAL A 190 14.25 12.39 10.40
N ARG A 191 14.09 11.68 9.28
CA ARG A 191 15.12 10.80 8.71
C ARG A 191 15.95 11.49 7.64
N SER A 192 17.09 10.92 7.28
CA SER A 192 17.97 11.46 6.22
C SER A 192 17.24 11.69 4.90
N SER A 193 16.41 10.75 4.44
CA SER A 193 15.64 10.92 3.19
C SER A 193 14.56 12.00 3.30
N GLU A 194 13.91 12.12 4.46
CA GLU A 194 12.95 13.20 4.72
C GLU A 194 13.67 14.55 4.81
N ALA A 195 14.82 14.61 5.49
CA ALA A 195 15.63 15.81 5.63
C ALA A 195 16.09 16.34 4.27
N VAL A 196 16.58 15.47 3.39
CA VAL A 196 16.94 15.86 2.02
C VAL A 196 15.72 16.37 1.26
N TRP A 197 14.58 15.69 1.33
CA TRP A 197 13.33 16.12 0.69
C TRP A 197 12.89 17.51 1.15
N ARG A 198 13.04 17.77 2.47
CA ARG A 198 12.72 19.05 3.11
C ARG A 198 13.71 20.15 2.71
N ILE A 199 15.02 19.87 2.72
CA ILE A 199 16.07 20.81 2.31
C ILE A 199 15.87 21.24 0.86
N LEU A 200 15.54 20.29 -0.01
CA LEU A 200 15.25 20.55 -1.43
C LEU A 200 13.86 21.14 -1.67
N SER A 201 13.07 21.37 -0.60
CA SER A 201 11.72 21.96 -0.66
C SER A 201 10.75 21.23 -1.60
N PHE A 202 10.90 19.91 -1.74
CA PHE A 202 10.00 19.12 -2.58
C PHE A 202 8.61 19.01 -1.95
N PRO A 203 7.52 19.07 -2.74
CA PRO A 203 6.17 18.89 -2.23
C PRO A 203 6.00 17.51 -1.59
N ILE A 204 5.34 17.49 -0.43
CA ILE A 204 5.04 16.26 0.32
C ILE A 204 3.59 15.83 0.11
N HIS A 205 2.74 16.80 -0.21
CA HIS A 205 1.35 16.60 -0.53
C HIS A 205 0.98 17.50 -1.70
N GLU A 206 0.14 16.99 -2.59
CA GLU A 206 -0.46 17.78 -3.66
C GLU A 206 -1.88 17.29 -3.90
N ARG A 207 -2.73 18.19 -4.39
CA ARG A 207 -4.13 17.93 -4.73
C ARG A 207 -4.51 18.77 -5.93
N TYR A 208 -5.26 18.17 -6.85
CA TYR A 208 -5.89 18.86 -7.96
C TYR A 208 -7.40 18.58 -7.97
N PRO A 209 -8.28 19.61 -7.99
CA PRO A 209 -7.94 21.03 -7.92
C PRO A 209 -7.35 21.40 -6.56
N SER A 210 -6.58 22.48 -6.51
CA SER A 210 -5.94 22.93 -5.27
C SER A 210 -7.00 23.39 -4.26
N VAL A 211 -6.97 22.81 -3.06
CA VAL A 211 -7.82 23.21 -1.93
C VAL A 211 -6.93 23.75 -0.83
N PHE A 212 -7.07 25.04 -0.53
CA PHE A 212 -6.34 25.70 0.54
C PHE A 212 -7.25 25.84 1.77
N HIS A 213 -6.78 25.38 2.92
CA HIS A 213 -7.47 25.66 4.18
C HIS A 213 -7.14 27.10 4.56
N LEU A 214 -8.12 27.99 4.46
CA LEU A 214 -7.95 29.35 4.96
C LEU A 214 -7.81 29.29 6.48
N SER A 215 -6.86 30.05 7.03
CA SER A 215 -6.70 30.23 8.47
C SER A 215 -7.86 31.07 9.01
N VAL A 216 -9.02 30.45 9.19
CA VAL A 216 -10.13 31.12 9.87
C VAL A 216 -9.81 31.09 11.36
N HIS A 217 -9.34 32.23 11.90
CA HIS A 217 -9.47 32.49 13.32
C HIS A 217 -10.95 32.81 13.56
N VAL A 218 -11.68 31.90 14.21
CA VAL A 218 -13.03 32.15 14.72
C VAL A 218 -12.93 32.37 16.22
#